data_AF-A0AAW3MJG9-F1
#
_entry.id   AF-A0AAW3MJG9-F1
#
_cell.length_a   1.000
_cell.length_b   1.000
_cell.length_c   1.000
_cell.angle_alpha   90.00
_cell.angle_beta   90.00
_cell.angle_gamma   90.00
#
_symmetry.space_group_name_H-M   'P 1'
#
loop_
_entity.id
_entity.type
_entity.pdbx_description
1 polymer ?
#
loop_
_entity_poly.entity_id
_entity_poly.type
_entity_poly.pdbx_seq_one_letter_code
_entity_poly.pdbx_strand_id
1 'polypeptide(L)' 'MRRAKRLIEEWRVEYNTERPHSSLGYLTPAQFARAHAAKQRFLTSDSNCSPD' A
#
# COMPACT_ATOMS: atom_id res chain seq x y z
N MET A 1 28.08 1.76 10.12
CA MET A 1 26.61 1.57 10.28
C MET A 1 25.74 1.84 9.03
N ARG A 2 26.28 1.97 7.81
CA ARG A 2 25.47 2.24 6.59
C ARG A 2 24.92 0.98 5.90
N ARG A 3 25.53 -0.19 6.14
CA ARG A 3 25.21 -1.47 5.48
C ARG A 3 23.87 -2.05 5.93
N ALA A 4 23.57 -2.01 7.22
CA ALA A 4 22.34 -2.59 7.79
C ALA A 4 21.07 -1.88 7.29
N LYS A 5 21.09 -0.53 7.23
CA LYS A 5 19.95 0.25 6.72
C LYS A 5 19.65 -0.07 5.26
N ARG A 6 20.68 -0.27 4.43
CA ARG A 6 20.52 -0.63 3.02
C ARG A 6 19.88 -2.02 2.87
N LEU A 7 20.35 -2.99 3.65
CA LEU A 7 19.80 -4.33 3.64
C LEU A 7 18.31 -4.32 4.03
N ILE A 8 17.96 -3.62 5.10
CA ILE A 8 16.56 -3.54 5.56
C ILE A 8 15.68 -2.87 4.50
N GLU A 9 16.17 -1.81 3.84
CA GLU A 9 15.40 -1.13 2.79
C GLU A 9 15.18 -2.05 1.58
N GLU A 10 16.22 -2.77 1.15
CA GLU A 10 16.14 -3.73 0.05
C GLU A 10 15.10 -4.83 0.34
N TRP A 11 15.16 -5.42 1.54
CA TRP A 11 14.17 -6.40 1.99
C TRP A 11 12.75 -5.83 2.06
N ARG A 12 12.62 -4.57 2.51
CA ARG A 12 11.31 -3.89 2.58
C ARG A 12 10.70 -3.71 1.20
N VAL A 13 11.51 -3.35 0.21
CA VAL A 13 11.05 -3.22 -1.18
C VAL A 13 10.62 -4.58 -1.72
N GLU A 14 11.48 -5.60 -1.65
CA GLU A 14 11.19 -6.95 -2.15
C GLU A 14 9.90 -7.52 -1.53
N TYR A 15 9.76 -7.43 -0.20
CA TYR A 15 8.57 -7.93 0.49
C TYR A 15 7.28 -7.23 0.01
N ASN A 16 7.34 -5.91 -0.19
CA ASN A 16 6.18 -5.13 -0.62
C ASN A 16 5.81 -5.36 -2.09
N THR A 17 6.76 -5.72 -2.95
CA THR A 17 6.55 -5.79 -4.41
C THR A 17 6.50 -7.20 -4.99
N GLU A 18 7.13 -8.18 -4.36
CA GLU A 18 7.34 -9.51 -4.96
C GLU A 18 6.66 -10.66 -4.21
N ARG A 19 6.22 -10.44 -2.97
CA ARG A 19 5.63 -11.51 -2.14
C ARG A 19 4.10 -11.44 -2.12
N PRO A 20 3.39 -12.28 -2.87
CA PRO A 20 1.95 -12.39 -2.79
C PRO A 20 1.53 -13.11 -1.50
N HIS A 21 0.49 -12.60 -0.85
CA HIS A 21 -0.04 -13.18 0.39
C HIS A 21 -1.49 -13.62 0.19
N SER A 22 -1.81 -14.85 0.59
CA SER A 22 -3.15 -15.43 0.44
C SER A 22 -4.23 -14.64 1.21
N SER A 23 -3.87 -14.04 2.35
CA SER A 23 -4.75 -13.14 3.12
C SER A 23 -5.12 -11.86 2.39
N LEU A 24 -4.30 -11.43 1.42
CA LEU A 24 -4.54 -10.29 0.54
C LEU A 24 -5.15 -10.73 -0.81
N GLY A 25 -5.62 -11.97 -0.92
CA GLY A 25 -6.16 -12.52 -2.17
C GLY A 25 -5.07 -12.83 -3.20
N TYR A 26 -3.89 -13.27 -2.75
CA TYR A 26 -2.69 -13.48 -3.59
C TYR A 26 -2.13 -12.20 -4.22
N LEU A 27 -2.44 -11.05 -3.63
CA LEU A 27 -1.85 -9.77 -4.00
C LEU A 27 -0.62 -9.48 -3.14
N THR A 28 0.32 -8.72 -3.71
CA THR A 28 1.41 -8.12 -2.95
C THR A 28 0.90 -6.95 -2.11
N PRO A 29 1.57 -6.60 -1.00
CA PRO A 29 1.18 -5.42 -0.21
C PRO A 29 1.05 -4.14 -1.05
N ALA A 30 1.96 -3.92 -2.00
CA ALA A 30 1.90 -2.75 -2.89
C ALA A 30 0.69 -2.81 -3.85
N GLN A 31 0.34 -3.98 -4.38
CA GLN A 31 -0.86 -4.15 -5.22
C GLN A 31 -2.14 -3.92 -4.42
N PHE A 32 -2.22 -4.47 -3.21
CA PHE A 32 -3.36 -4.27 -2.33
C PHE A 32 -3.54 -2.78 -1.97
N ALA A 33 -2.46 -2.09 -1.60
CA ALA A 33 -2.49 -0.67 -1.28
C ALA A 33 -3.01 0.19 -2.45
N ARG A 34 -2.58 -0.11 -3.70
CA ARG A 34 -3.09 0.58 -4.90
C ARG A 34 -4.58 0.35 -5.10
N ALA A 35 -5.04 -0.90 -4.98
CA ALA A 35 -6.46 -1.24 -5.12
C ALA A 35 -7.31 -0.54 -4.04
N HIS A 36 -6.81 -0.48 -2.80
CA HIS A 36 -7.49 0.16 -1.69
C HIS A 36 -7.51 1.69 -1.80
N ALA A 37 -6.42 2.31 -2.25
CA ALA A 37 -6.36 3.76 -2.48
C ALA A 37 -7.35 4.21 -3.56
N ALA A 38 -7.50 3.43 -4.63
CA ALA A 38 -8.51 3.70 -5.67
C ALA A 38 -9.93 3.62 -5.10
N LYS A 39 -10.21 2.64 -4.23
CA LYS A 39 -11.51 2.50 -3.54
C LYS A 39 -11.77 3.64 -2.56
N GLN A 40 -10.78 4.04 -1.78
CA GLN A 40 -10.92 5.14 -0.80
C GLN A 40 -11.15 6.48 -1.47
N ARG A 41 -10.46 6.78 -2.59
CA ARG A 41 -10.65 8.03 -3.32
C ARG A 41 -12.08 8.20 -3.84
N PHE A 42 -12.76 7.11 -4.15
CA PHE A 42 -14.17 7.12 -4.55
C PHE A 42 -15.10 7.41 -3.36
N LEU A 43 -14.73 6.96 -2.15
CA LEU A 43 -15.52 7.17 -0.92
C LEU A 43 -15.33 8.56 -0.29
N THR A 44 -14.19 9.22 -0.53
CA THR A 44 -13.88 10.54 0.05
C THR A 44 -14.22 11.72 -0.86
N SER A 45 -14.76 11.49 -2.06
CA SER A 45 -15.08 12.59 -2.99
C SER A 45 -16.36 13.36 -2.63
N ASP A 46 -17.27 12.76 -1.85
CA ASP A 46 -18.58 13.34 -1.55
C ASP A 46 -18.73 13.85 -0.10
N SER A 47 -17.63 13.92 0.66
CA SER A 47 -17.67 14.38 2.07
C SER A 47 -17.10 15.79 2.29
N ASN A 48 -17.30 16.69 1.34
CA ASN A 48 -17.41 18.11 1.65
C ASN A 48 -18.82 18.61 1.30
N CYS A 49 -19.74 18.17 2.14
CA CYS A 49 -20.96 18.89 2.46
C CYS A 49 -20.57 20.33 2.85
N SER A 50 -20.77 21.29 1.95
CA SER A 50 -21.05 22.67 2.38
C SER A 50 -22.50 22.67 2.85
N PRO A 51 -22.77 23.07 4.09
CA PRO A 51 -23.69 24.19 4.26
C PRO A 51 -23.34 25.12 5.45
N ASP A 52 -23.67 26.40 5.23
CA ASP A 52 -23.58 27.62 6.07
C ASP A 52 -22.20 28.24 6.32
#